data_AF-A0A964KFD3-F1
#
_entry.id   AF-A0A964KFD3-F1
#
_cell.length_a   1.000
_cell.length_b   1.000
_cell.length_c   1.000
_cell.angle_alpha   90.00
_cell.angle_beta   90.00
_cell.angle_gamma   90.00
#
_symmetry.space_group_name_H-M   'P 1'
#
loop_
_entity.id
_entity.type
_entity.pdbx_description
1 polymer ?
#
loop_
_entity_poly.entity_id
_entity_poly.type
_entity_poly.pdbx_seq_one_letter_code
_entity_poly.pdbx_strand_id
1 'polypeptide(L)'
;MAVMPVDGVNVVTGETATPQQSGYVFAPWQTYDIAGRRKSQNEIAAFYFTALSDSYAARTDRPQNVGVIGVAVFRVYVAPRPRPAPSVAPGSLDGSAAPSDARGDTSSAADAPSRPSAAGAGASQSGRADGSASALAQGAEATSPRREARERIGTGHGEREASQVSYTDFRRASSSANEFLAIHYDRYENLVARGIIPGVPRLAEPQPFPGPVRFVPDPRG
;
A
#
# COMPACT_ATOMS: atom_id res chain seq x y z
N MET A 1 7.16 2.53 12.08
CA MET A 1 6.29 3.48 11.36
C MET A 1 5.23 2.71 10.62
N ALA A 2 4.02 3.24 10.53
CA ALA A 2 2.91 2.69 9.76
C ALA A 2 2.34 3.75 8.81
N VAL A 3 2.30 3.44 7.51
CA VAL A 3 1.56 4.22 6.52
C VAL A 3 0.17 3.63 6.43
N MET A 4 -0.85 4.42 6.76
CA MET A 4 -2.22 3.94 6.88
C MET A 4 -3.14 4.68 5.91
N PRO A 5 -3.63 3.99 4.87
CA PRO A 5 -4.80 4.44 4.13
C PRO A 5 -6.12 3.94 4.71
N VAL A 6 -7.14 4.79 4.58
CA VAL A 6 -8.55 4.41 4.68
C VAL A 6 -9.21 4.81 3.37
N ASP A 7 -9.83 3.86 2.69
CA ASP A 7 -10.44 4.02 1.37
C ASP A 7 -9.47 4.52 0.28
N GLY A 8 -8.23 4.04 0.35
CA GLY A 8 -7.16 4.44 -0.58
C GLY A 8 -6.65 5.87 -0.39
N VAL A 9 -7.07 6.55 0.68
CA VAL A 9 -6.62 7.89 1.04
C VAL A 9 -5.79 7.81 2.31
N ASN A 10 -4.54 8.32 2.27
CA ASN A 10 -3.64 8.36 3.42
C ASN A 10 -4.25 9.20 4.56
N VAL A 11 -4.30 8.65 5.77
CA VAL A 11 -4.94 9.32 6.92
C VAL A 11 -4.15 10.52 7.45
N VAL A 12 -2.87 10.65 7.12
CA VAL A 12 -2.01 11.77 7.53
C VAL A 12 -1.98 12.86 6.46
N THR A 13 -1.76 12.49 5.20
CA THR A 13 -1.58 13.48 4.11
C THR A 13 -2.87 13.81 3.36
N GLY A 14 -3.88 12.95 3.39
CA GLY A 14 -5.11 13.10 2.59
C GLY A 14 -4.94 12.82 1.10
N GLU A 15 -3.75 12.39 0.66
CA GLU A 15 -3.46 12.04 -0.73
C GLU A 15 -3.86 10.60 -1.06
N THR A 16 -3.91 10.26 -2.36
CA THR A 16 -3.95 8.87 -2.80
C THR A 16 -2.78 8.11 -2.18
N ALA A 17 -3.07 6.98 -1.56
CA ALA A 17 -2.09 6.33 -0.72
C ALA A 17 -1.03 5.55 -1.50
N THR A 18 0.23 5.72 -1.10
CA THR A 18 1.34 4.89 -1.53
C THR A 18 2.18 4.49 -0.31
N PRO A 19 2.84 3.32 -0.30
CA PRO A 19 3.66 2.90 0.83
C PRO A 19 4.83 3.85 1.14
N GLN A 20 5.25 4.69 0.18
CA GLN A 20 6.41 5.58 0.29
C GLN A 20 6.09 6.90 1.02
N GLN A 21 4.81 7.20 1.27
CA GLN A 21 4.39 8.41 1.97
C GLN A 21 4.70 8.41 3.47
N SER A 22 4.57 9.58 4.10
CA SER A 22 4.60 9.73 5.55
C SER A 22 3.46 8.96 6.24
N GLY A 23 3.67 8.65 7.52
CA GLY A 23 2.74 7.90 8.34
C GLY A 23 3.02 8.08 9.83
N TYR A 24 2.35 7.32 10.68
CA TYR A 24 2.53 7.39 12.12
C TYR A 24 3.75 6.60 12.59
N VAL A 25 4.44 7.12 13.60
CA VAL A 25 5.51 6.43 14.30
C VAL A 25 5.00 6.04 15.67
N PHE A 26 5.17 4.77 16.02
CA PHE A 26 4.73 4.22 17.30
C PHE A 26 5.94 3.68 18.05
N ALA A 27 5.93 3.87 19.37
CA ALA A 27 6.83 3.17 20.26
C ALA A 27 6.49 1.66 20.29
N PRO A 28 7.43 0.79 20.71
CA PRO A 28 7.14 -0.62 20.91
C PRO A 28 5.93 -0.80 21.82
N TRP A 29 4.98 -1.65 21.41
CA TRP A 29 3.76 -1.98 22.16
C TRP A 29 2.79 -0.82 22.40
N GLN A 30 2.97 0.32 21.74
CA GLN A 30 2.05 1.44 21.84
C GLN A 30 0.72 1.13 21.16
N THR A 31 -0.39 1.41 21.86
CA THR A 31 -1.74 1.46 21.30
C THR A 31 -2.10 2.91 20.97
N TYR A 32 -2.81 3.12 19.87
CA TYR A 32 -3.24 4.45 19.45
C TYR A 32 -4.52 4.37 18.62
N ASP A 33 -5.47 5.28 18.87
CA ASP A 33 -6.74 5.34 18.16
C ASP A 33 -6.67 6.32 16.98
N ILE A 34 -6.87 5.77 15.77
CA ILE A 34 -6.92 6.56 14.53
C ILE A 34 -8.38 6.92 14.25
N ALA A 35 -8.90 7.89 15.01
CA ALA A 35 -10.32 8.27 14.95
C ALA A 35 -10.71 9.09 13.71
N GLY A 36 -9.75 9.58 12.92
CA GLY A 36 -10.02 10.43 11.77
C GLY A 36 -8.82 10.70 10.87
N ARG A 37 -9.05 11.50 9.83
CA ARG A 37 -8.00 12.01 8.92
C ARG A 37 -7.38 13.26 9.51
N ARG A 38 -6.05 13.35 9.53
CA ARG A 38 -5.32 14.47 10.12
C ARG A 38 -5.56 15.76 9.35
N LYS A 39 -5.81 16.86 10.07
CA LYS A 39 -5.96 18.22 9.53
C LYS A 39 -4.77 19.10 9.91
N SER A 40 -4.22 18.90 11.10
CA SER A 40 -3.05 19.57 11.65
C SER A 40 -2.41 18.65 12.70
N GLN A 41 -1.31 19.04 13.36
CA GLN A 41 -0.74 18.22 14.45
C GLN A 41 -1.68 18.06 15.66
N ASN A 42 -2.70 18.92 15.80
CA ASN A 42 -3.59 18.94 16.96
C ASN A 42 -5.04 18.58 16.63
N GLU A 43 -5.37 18.35 15.36
CA GLU A 43 -6.75 18.13 14.91
C GLU A 43 -6.85 17.02 13.86
N ILE A 44 -7.97 16.31 13.92
CA ILE A 44 -8.44 15.38 12.89
C ILE A 44 -9.83 15.80 12.39
N ALA A 45 -10.24 15.27 11.25
CA ALA A 45 -11.65 15.16 10.86
C ALA A 45 -12.10 13.72 11.11
N ALA A 46 -13.08 13.54 11.99
CA ALA A 46 -13.52 12.24 12.47
C ALA A 46 -14.03 11.34 11.32
N PHE A 47 -13.78 10.04 11.44
CA PHE A 47 -14.40 9.05 10.57
C PHE A 47 -15.83 8.80 10.99
N TYR A 48 -16.69 8.65 10.00
CA TYR A 48 -18.01 8.05 10.17
C TYR A 48 -18.33 7.24 8.91
N PHE A 49 -19.18 6.23 9.03
CA PHE A 49 -19.63 5.46 7.88
C PHE A 49 -20.74 6.19 7.14
N THR A 50 -20.66 6.19 5.82
CA THR A 50 -21.65 6.80 4.93
C THR A 50 -21.83 5.95 3.67
N ALA A 51 -22.85 6.27 2.87
CA ALA A 51 -23.05 5.64 1.56
C ALA A 51 -21.83 5.85 0.65
N LEU A 52 -21.58 4.91 -0.27
CA LEU A 52 -20.43 4.96 -1.19
C LEU A 52 -20.34 6.30 -1.92
N SER A 53 -21.44 6.80 -2.46
CA SER A 53 -21.53 8.06 -3.21
C SER A 53 -21.08 9.28 -2.39
N ASP A 54 -21.34 9.27 -1.08
CA ASP A 54 -21.04 10.38 -0.18
C ASP A 54 -19.68 10.22 0.53
N SER A 55 -19.02 9.07 0.34
CA SER A 55 -17.73 8.79 0.95
C SER A 55 -16.67 9.80 0.50
N TYR A 56 -15.71 10.08 1.38
CA TYR A 56 -14.63 11.02 1.09
C TYR A 56 -13.83 10.61 -0.16
N ALA A 57 -13.57 9.31 -0.32
CA ALA A 57 -12.88 8.80 -1.49
C ALA A 57 -13.69 8.98 -2.78
N ALA A 58 -15.00 8.70 -2.78
CA ALA A 58 -15.84 8.94 -3.95
C ALA A 58 -15.95 10.43 -4.30
N ARG A 59 -16.12 11.29 -3.30
CA ARG A 59 -16.17 12.75 -3.46
C ARG A 59 -14.84 13.39 -3.87
N THR A 60 -13.76 12.61 -3.87
CA THR A 60 -12.43 13.02 -4.32
C THR A 60 -11.91 12.15 -5.47
N ASP A 61 -12.84 11.59 -6.27
CA ASP A 61 -12.59 10.85 -7.51
C ASP A 61 -11.79 9.54 -7.36
N ARG A 62 -11.99 8.84 -6.22
CA ARG A 62 -11.33 7.56 -5.89
C ARG A 62 -12.31 6.46 -5.39
N PRO A 63 -13.47 6.24 -6.03
CA PRO A 63 -14.51 5.35 -5.50
C PRO A 63 -14.10 3.86 -5.43
N GLN A 64 -13.11 3.44 -6.21
CA GLN A 64 -12.70 2.04 -6.34
C GLN A 64 -12.03 1.46 -5.09
N ASN A 65 -11.48 2.31 -4.21
CA ASN A 65 -10.71 1.88 -3.05
C ASN A 65 -11.53 1.81 -1.76
N VAL A 66 -12.83 2.09 -1.82
CA VAL A 66 -13.73 2.13 -0.65
C VAL A 66 -13.96 0.74 -0.06
N GLY A 67 -13.96 0.67 1.27
CA GLY A 67 -14.20 -0.56 2.04
C GLY A 67 -12.91 -1.27 2.46
N VAL A 68 -11.77 -0.56 2.45
CA VAL A 68 -10.46 -1.12 2.82
C VAL A 68 -9.68 -0.15 3.70
N ILE A 69 -9.17 -0.67 4.81
CA ILE A 69 -8.13 -0.03 5.62
C ILE A 69 -6.83 -0.77 5.34
N GLY A 70 -5.82 -0.06 4.87
CA GLY A 70 -4.49 -0.61 4.63
C GLY A 70 -3.52 -0.18 5.71
N VAL A 71 -2.52 -1.00 5.99
CA VAL A 71 -1.39 -0.68 6.86
C VAL A 71 -0.11 -1.22 6.24
N ALA A 72 0.84 -0.35 5.93
CA ALA A 72 2.19 -0.72 5.54
C ALA A 72 3.16 -0.39 6.69
N VAL A 73 3.76 -1.42 7.29
CA VAL A 73 4.63 -1.28 8.46
C VAL A 73 6.10 -1.27 8.05
N PHE A 74 6.86 -0.33 8.61
CA PHE A 74 8.29 -0.16 8.37
C PHE A 74 9.05 -0.12 9.70
N ARG A 75 10.15 -0.88 9.76
CA ARG A 75 11.11 -0.85 10.87
C ARG A 75 12.03 0.37 10.74
N VAL A 76 12.48 0.88 11.89
CA VAL A 76 13.45 1.98 11.95
C VAL A 76 14.82 1.45 11.55
N TYR A 77 15.57 2.24 10.79
CA TYR A 77 16.97 1.96 10.52
C TYR A 77 17.78 2.06 11.81
N VAL A 78 18.54 1.02 12.12
CA VAL A 78 19.51 1.00 13.21
C VAL A 78 20.91 0.96 12.59
N ALA A 79 21.75 1.93 12.93
CA ALA A 79 23.13 1.95 12.45
C ALA A 79 23.85 0.69 12.93
N PRO A 80 24.65 0.04 12.07
CA PRO A 80 25.49 -1.08 12.49
C PRO A 80 26.37 -0.65 13.68
N ARG A 81 26.50 -1.53 14.67
CA ARG A 81 27.46 -1.30 15.76
C ARG A 81 28.87 -1.23 15.15
N PRO A 82 29.70 -0.23 15.51
CA PRO A 82 31.09 -0.21 15.09
C PRO A 82 31.76 -1.52 15.48
N ARG A 83 32.54 -2.11 14.58
CA ARG A 83 33.39 -3.25 14.96
C ARG A 83 34.41 -2.75 15.98
N PRO A 84 34.66 -3.49 17.07
CA PRO A 84 35.77 -3.17 17.97
C PRO A 84 37.06 -3.08 17.13
N ALA A 85 37.88 -2.06 17.38
CA ALA A 85 39.18 -1.98 16.76
C ALA A 85 39.98 -3.25 17.11
N PRO A 86 40.75 -3.83 16.17
CA PRO A 86 41.67 -4.90 16.53
C PRO A 86 42.55 -4.40 17.68
N SER A 87 42.61 -5.16 18.77
CA SER A 87 43.57 -4.88 19.83
C SER A 87 44.95 -5.06 19.23
N VAL A 88 45.63 -3.95 18.95
CA VAL A 88 47.05 -3.98 18.59
C VAL A 88 47.74 -4.36 19.89
N ALA A 89 48.11 -5.64 20.03
CA ALA A 89 49.06 -6.02 21.06
C ALA A 89 50.30 -5.14 20.85
N PRO A 90 50.83 -4.47 21.89
CA PRO A 90 52.06 -3.70 21.74
C PRO A 90 53.17 -4.66 21.30
N GLY A 91 53.48 -4.60 20.00
CA GLY A 91 54.55 -5.38 19.40
C GLY A 91 55.86 -4.94 20.02
N SER A 92 56.56 -5.91 20.60
CA SER A 92 57.96 -5.81 20.98
C SER A 92 58.76 -5.20 19.82
N LEU A 93 59.28 -4.01 20.07
CA LEU A 93 60.30 -3.34 19.26
C LEU A 93 61.59 -4.16 19.39
N ASP A 94 61.82 -5.13 18.51
CA ASP A 94 63.15 -5.66 18.27
C ASP A 94 63.40 -5.68 16.78
N GLY A 95 64.41 -4.90 16.39
CA GLY A 95 64.71 -4.57 15.00
C GLY A 95 65.49 -5.66 14.27
N SER A 96 65.38 -5.64 12.95
CA SER A 96 66.54 -5.79 12.08
C SER A 96 66.23 -5.21 10.69
N ALA A 97 67.17 -4.39 10.22
CA ALA A 97 67.28 -3.82 8.88
C ALA A 97 67.39 -4.93 7.81
N ALA A 98 67.17 -4.73 6.51
CA ALA A 98 67.73 -3.69 5.64
C ALA A 98 67.07 -3.73 4.23
N PRO A 99 67.39 -2.79 3.32
CA PRO A 99 66.62 -2.45 2.13
C PRO A 99 67.14 -3.14 0.84
N SER A 100 66.34 -3.09 -0.23
CA SER A 100 66.81 -3.37 -1.60
C SER A 100 66.23 -2.36 -2.59
N ASP A 101 67.11 -1.48 -3.06
CA ASP A 101 66.97 -0.59 -4.21
C ASP A 101 66.98 -1.35 -5.55
N ALA A 102 66.19 -0.90 -6.52
CA ALA A 102 66.52 -0.73 -7.96
C ALA A 102 65.25 -0.22 -8.68
N ARG A 103 65.11 1.06 -9.03
CA ARG A 103 65.72 1.86 -10.13
C ARG A 103 65.22 1.53 -11.54
N GLY A 104 64.66 2.57 -12.18
CA GLY A 104 64.56 2.80 -13.63
C GLY A 104 63.18 2.58 -14.24
N ASP A 105 62.62 3.42 -15.11
CA ASP A 105 62.99 4.77 -15.56
C ASP A 105 61.77 5.35 -16.32
N THR A 106 61.50 6.63 -16.04
CA THR A 106 61.03 7.76 -16.88
C THR A 106 59.97 7.66 -18.03
N SER A 107 59.16 8.72 -18.06
CA SER A 107 58.47 9.38 -19.22
C SER A 107 57.14 8.75 -19.67
N SER A 108 56.06 9.47 -20.01
CA SER A 108 55.83 10.89 -20.28
C SER A 108 54.32 11.16 -20.33
N ALA A 109 53.93 12.33 -19.82
CA ALA A 109 52.92 13.25 -20.32
C ALA A 109 51.46 12.80 -20.62
N ALA A 110 50.58 13.54 -19.93
CA ALA A 110 49.48 14.33 -20.50
C ALA A 110 48.05 13.75 -20.44
N ASP A 111 47.25 14.55 -19.75
CA ASP A 111 45.92 15.02 -20.13
C ASP A 111 44.68 14.30 -19.58
N ALA A 112 43.93 15.08 -18.81
CA ALA A 112 42.52 14.94 -18.49
C ALA A 112 41.87 16.29 -18.88
N PRO A 113 40.54 16.45 -18.99
CA PRO A 113 39.46 15.49 -18.68
C PRO A 113 38.29 15.51 -19.70
N SER A 114 37.21 14.79 -19.33
CA SER A 114 35.79 15.11 -19.58
C SER A 114 35.06 14.38 -20.72
N ARG A 115 34.08 13.56 -20.32
CA ARG A 115 32.86 13.23 -21.09
C ARG A 115 31.69 14.04 -20.53
N PRO A 116 30.72 14.44 -21.37
CA PRO A 116 29.35 14.06 -21.03
C PRO A 116 28.45 13.65 -22.22
N SER A 117 27.34 13.00 -21.87
CA SER A 117 26.00 12.89 -22.50
C SER A 117 25.88 12.51 -23.98
N ALA A 118 25.24 11.39 -24.33
CA ALA A 118 23.80 11.08 -24.26
C ALA A 118 22.95 11.84 -25.29
N ALA A 119 22.41 11.10 -26.28
CA ALA A 119 21.01 11.14 -26.75
C ALA A 119 20.93 10.57 -28.19
N GLY A 120 20.52 9.31 -28.31
CA GLY A 120 20.02 8.76 -29.56
C GLY A 120 18.50 8.95 -29.60
N ALA A 121 18.01 9.77 -30.52
CA ALA A 121 16.60 9.88 -30.86
C ALA A 121 16.40 9.27 -32.25
N GLY A 122 15.70 8.13 -32.30
CA GLY A 122 15.20 7.55 -33.54
C GLY A 122 13.79 8.05 -33.85
N ALA A 123 13.55 8.36 -35.13
CA ALA A 123 12.48 7.79 -35.98
C ALA A 123 11.08 7.57 -35.35
N SER A 124 9.93 7.98 -35.90
CA SER A 124 9.55 8.43 -37.24
C SER A 124 8.12 9.03 -37.20
N GLN A 125 7.80 9.81 -38.23
CA GLN A 125 6.44 10.17 -38.71
C GLN A 125 5.69 8.86 -39.11
N SER A 126 4.37 8.74 -39.34
CA SER A 126 3.29 9.60 -39.83
C SER A 126 1.98 8.78 -39.75
N GLY A 127 0.80 9.42 -39.86
CA GLY A 127 -0.45 8.72 -40.19
C GLY A 127 -1.73 9.42 -39.75
N ARG A 128 -2.32 10.22 -40.66
CA ARG A 128 -3.69 10.78 -40.58
C ARG A 128 -4.71 9.80 -41.19
N ALA A 129 -5.96 9.86 -40.73
CA ALA A 129 -7.25 9.71 -41.45
C ALA A 129 -8.32 9.25 -40.42
N ASP A 130 -9.28 10.09 -40.05
CA ASP A 130 -10.61 10.29 -40.67
C ASP A 130 -11.68 9.29 -40.19
N GLY A 131 -12.88 9.80 -39.90
CA GLY A 131 -14.10 9.00 -39.94
C GLY A 131 -15.06 9.19 -38.77
N SER A 132 -16.03 10.08 -38.96
CA SER A 132 -17.19 10.29 -38.10
C SER A 132 -18.28 9.22 -38.25
N ALA A 133 -19.12 9.14 -37.21
CA ALA A 133 -20.55 8.80 -37.18
C ALA A 133 -21.01 7.33 -37.03
N SER A 134 -21.70 7.06 -35.91
CA SER A 134 -23.00 6.37 -35.82
C SER A 134 -23.41 6.34 -34.32
N ALA A 135 -24.31 7.19 -33.83
CA ALA A 135 -25.78 7.10 -33.89
C ALA A 135 -26.39 5.89 -33.14
N LEU A 136 -26.87 6.19 -31.93
CA LEU A 136 -28.13 5.77 -31.31
C LEU A 136 -28.29 4.37 -30.70
N ALA A 137 -28.88 4.43 -29.49
CA ALA A 137 -29.66 3.44 -28.77
C ALA A 137 -28.89 2.36 -27.99
N GLN A 138 -28.80 2.57 -26.67
CA GLN A 138 -29.38 1.61 -25.72
C GLN A 138 -29.44 2.20 -24.30
N GLY A 139 -30.67 2.28 -23.78
CA GLY A 139 -30.97 2.10 -22.36
C GLY A 139 -30.63 3.27 -21.44
N ALA A 140 -31.64 4.09 -21.15
CA ALA A 140 -31.78 4.62 -19.81
C ALA A 140 -31.85 3.43 -18.83
N GLU A 141 -30.72 3.01 -18.28
CA GLU A 141 -30.71 2.18 -17.08
C GLU A 141 -31.19 3.08 -15.94
N ALA A 142 -32.50 3.06 -15.72
CA ALA A 142 -33.08 3.42 -14.45
C ALA A 142 -32.31 2.65 -13.36
N THR A 143 -31.50 3.39 -12.60
CA THR A 143 -30.90 2.96 -11.34
C THR A 143 -31.98 2.25 -10.53
N SER A 144 -31.94 0.92 -10.52
CA SER A 144 -32.92 0.16 -9.77
C SER A 144 -32.68 0.40 -8.27
N PRO A 145 -33.70 0.69 -7.45
CA PRO A 145 -33.56 0.92 -6.00
C PRO A 145 -33.00 -0.31 -5.24
N ARG A 146 -32.88 -1.48 -5.91
CA ARG A 146 -32.20 -2.69 -5.42
C ARG A 146 -30.66 -2.66 -5.55
N ARG A 147 -30.11 -1.75 -6.36
CA ARG A 147 -28.66 -1.46 -6.45
C ARG A 147 -28.20 -0.52 -5.33
N GLU A 148 -29.06 0.42 -4.93
CA GLU A 148 -28.84 1.35 -3.81
C GLU A 148 -28.93 0.63 -2.45
N ALA A 149 -29.87 -0.32 -2.28
CA ALA A 149 -29.93 -1.16 -1.08
C ALA A 149 -28.71 -2.11 -0.89
N ARG A 150 -27.83 -2.25 -1.89
CA ARG A 150 -26.56 -3.02 -1.90
C ARG A 150 -25.30 -2.13 -1.75
N GLU A 151 -25.48 -0.85 -1.45
CA GLU A 151 -24.40 0.13 -1.34
C GLU A 151 -23.29 -0.32 -0.39
N ARG A 152 -22.06 -0.33 -0.91
CA ARG A 152 -20.84 -0.46 -0.09
C ARG A 152 -20.79 0.74 0.86
N ILE A 153 -20.42 0.50 2.10
CA ILE A 153 -20.16 1.57 3.06
C ILE A 153 -18.75 2.13 2.84
N GLY A 154 -18.61 3.46 2.95
CA GLY A 154 -17.31 4.14 2.93
C GLY A 154 -17.13 5.08 4.11
N THR A 155 -15.96 5.69 4.22
CA THR A 155 -15.68 6.68 5.27
C THR A 155 -15.92 8.11 4.80
N GLY A 156 -16.62 8.89 5.62
CA GLY A 156 -16.85 10.32 5.42
C GLY A 156 -15.73 11.21 5.99
N HIS A 157 -15.92 12.53 5.85
CA HIS A 157 -15.07 13.57 6.45
C HIS A 157 -15.89 14.32 7.49
N GLY A 158 -15.81 13.86 8.74
CA GLY A 158 -16.68 14.31 9.82
C GLY A 158 -16.24 15.61 10.48
N GLU A 159 -16.73 15.81 11.69
CA GLU A 159 -16.42 16.97 12.53
C GLU A 159 -14.94 17.03 12.90
N ARG A 160 -14.47 18.22 13.26
CA ARG A 160 -13.11 18.40 13.74
C ARG A 160 -13.02 17.97 15.20
N GLU A 161 -12.08 17.09 15.51
CA GLU A 161 -11.81 16.65 16.87
C GLU A 161 -10.36 16.91 17.26
N ALA A 162 -10.14 17.22 18.54
CA ALA A 162 -8.82 17.41 19.09
C ALA A 162 -8.06 16.07 19.13
N SER A 163 -6.88 16.04 18.53
CA SER A 163 -5.99 14.88 18.55
C SER A 163 -4.56 15.35 18.38
N GLN A 164 -3.73 15.15 19.41
CA GLN A 164 -2.36 15.66 19.43
C GLN A 164 -1.35 14.61 18.98
N VAL A 165 -0.42 15.04 18.13
CA VAL A 165 0.79 14.31 17.76
C VAL A 165 1.97 15.26 17.66
N SER A 166 3.18 14.72 17.87
CA SER A 166 4.42 15.43 17.57
C SER A 166 5.02 14.92 16.27
N TYR A 167 5.79 15.79 15.62
CA TYR A 167 6.59 15.40 14.46
C TYR A 167 7.90 14.75 14.91
N THR A 168 8.34 13.71 14.19
CA THR A 168 9.65 13.08 14.37
C THR A 168 10.16 12.53 13.06
N ASP A 169 11.49 12.53 12.88
CA ASP A 169 12.12 11.95 11.71
C ASP A 169 12.27 10.44 11.86
N PHE A 170 11.80 9.71 10.85
CA PHE A 170 11.88 8.26 10.81
C PHE A 170 12.62 7.81 9.55
N ARG A 171 13.86 7.32 9.73
CA ARG A 171 14.57 6.65 8.65
C ARG A 171 14.17 5.19 8.61
N ARG A 172 13.56 4.75 7.51
CA ARG A 172 13.16 3.36 7.29
C ARG A 172 14.39 2.47 7.12
N ALA A 173 14.33 1.24 7.63
CA ALA A 173 15.37 0.24 7.40
C ALA A 173 15.40 -0.27 5.94
N SER A 174 14.24 -0.25 5.26
CA SER A 174 14.07 -0.66 3.85
C SER A 174 13.05 0.25 3.15
N SER A 175 13.10 0.30 1.82
CA SER A 175 12.09 0.95 0.98
C SER A 175 10.82 0.10 0.82
N SER A 176 10.92 -1.23 0.98
CA SER A 176 9.79 -2.15 1.02
C SER A 176 9.19 -2.23 2.43
N ALA A 177 7.87 -2.39 2.51
CA ALA A 177 7.19 -2.61 3.78
C ALA A 177 7.63 -3.96 4.38
N ASN A 178 7.85 -3.98 5.69
CA ASN A 178 8.11 -5.21 6.43
C ASN A 178 6.84 -6.06 6.57
N GLU A 179 5.68 -5.41 6.62
CA GLU A 179 4.38 -6.07 6.71
C GLU A 179 3.34 -5.22 6.00
N PHE A 180 2.37 -5.89 5.37
CA PHE A 180 1.21 -5.27 4.78
C PHE A 180 -0.05 -5.94 5.34
N LEU A 181 -0.93 -5.15 5.94
CA LEU A 181 -2.21 -5.59 6.43
C LEU A 181 -3.33 -4.88 5.66
N ALA A 182 -4.35 -5.63 5.28
CA ALA A 182 -5.57 -5.10 4.70
C ALA A 182 -6.77 -5.58 5.53
N ILE A 183 -7.53 -4.63 6.05
CA ILE A 183 -8.79 -4.88 6.75
C ILE A 183 -9.92 -4.46 5.82
N HIS A 184 -10.67 -5.43 5.34
CA HIS A 184 -11.84 -5.18 4.52
C HIS A 184 -13.05 -4.97 5.42
N TYR A 185 -13.75 -3.86 5.21
CA TYR A 185 -15.00 -3.56 5.89
C TYR A 185 -16.09 -3.30 4.85
N ASP A 186 -17.26 -3.85 5.13
CA ASP A 186 -18.46 -3.71 4.31
C ASP A 186 -19.65 -4.19 5.16
N ARG A 187 -20.85 -4.21 4.60
CA ARG A 187 -21.96 -4.97 5.20
C ARG A 187 -21.61 -6.47 5.24
N TYR A 188 -22.11 -7.16 6.25
CA TYR A 188 -21.88 -8.60 6.45
C TYR A 188 -22.18 -9.43 5.19
N GLU A 189 -23.34 -9.19 4.56
CA GLU A 189 -23.77 -9.88 3.33
C GLU A 189 -22.77 -9.72 2.18
N ASN A 190 -22.18 -8.53 2.05
CA ASN A 190 -21.17 -8.24 1.03
C ASN A 190 -19.86 -8.95 1.33
N LEU A 191 -19.46 -9.05 2.60
CA LEU A 191 -18.26 -9.78 3.01
C LEU A 191 -18.41 -11.29 2.80
N VAL A 192 -19.59 -11.85 3.07
CA VAL A 192 -19.93 -13.25 2.77
C VAL A 192 -19.95 -13.49 1.27
N ALA A 193 -20.57 -12.60 0.49
CA ALA A 193 -20.61 -12.71 -0.97
C ALA A 193 -19.20 -12.64 -1.62
N ARG A 194 -18.25 -11.98 -0.97
CA ARG A 194 -16.82 -11.95 -1.37
C ARG A 194 -15.99 -13.11 -0.82
N GLY A 195 -16.56 -13.96 0.03
CA GLY A 195 -15.87 -15.08 0.68
C GLY A 195 -14.87 -14.67 1.77
N ILE A 196 -14.91 -13.43 2.25
CA ILE A 196 -14.05 -12.94 3.34
C ILE A 196 -14.51 -13.55 4.66
N ILE A 197 -15.82 -13.56 4.90
CA ILE A 197 -16.44 -14.29 5.99
C ILE A 197 -16.93 -15.61 5.40
N PRO A 198 -16.50 -16.78 5.94
CA PRO A 198 -17.03 -18.07 5.50
C PRO A 198 -18.56 -18.06 5.63
N GLY A 199 -19.25 -18.25 4.50
CA GLY A 199 -20.69 -18.44 4.53
C GLY A 199 -21.02 -19.76 5.23
N VAL A 200 -22.14 -19.81 5.95
CA VAL A 200 -22.69 -21.10 6.39
C VAL A 200 -22.83 -22.00 5.15
N PRO A 201 -22.32 -23.26 5.19
CA PRO A 201 -22.61 -24.20 4.13
C PRO A 201 -24.12 -24.27 4.02
N ARG A 202 -24.69 -23.89 2.87
CA ARG A 202 -26.08 -24.19 2.63
C ARG A 202 -26.15 -25.71 2.59
N LEU A 203 -26.66 -26.34 3.67
CA LEU A 203 -27.13 -27.71 3.55
C LEU A 203 -28.05 -27.70 2.33
N ALA A 204 -27.78 -28.60 1.38
CA ALA A 204 -28.67 -28.74 0.24
C ALA A 204 -30.09 -28.89 0.81
N GLU A 205 -30.98 -27.96 0.42
CA GLU A 205 -32.37 -28.09 0.83
C GLU A 205 -32.85 -29.46 0.36
N PRO A 206 -33.49 -30.27 1.24
CA PRO A 206 -34.00 -31.57 0.87
C PRO A 206 -34.89 -31.40 -0.36
N GLN A 207 -34.44 -31.95 -1.49
CA GLN A 207 -35.20 -31.83 -2.73
C GLN A 207 -36.37 -32.82 -2.63
N PRO A 208 -37.64 -32.35 -2.62
CA PRO A 208 -38.79 -33.24 -2.46
C PRO A 208 -38.95 -34.21 -3.64
N PHE A 209 -38.35 -33.88 -4.79
CA PHE A 209 -38.31 -34.71 -5.99
C PHE A 209 -36.87 -34.81 -6.51
N PRO A 210 -36.03 -35.69 -5.91
CA PRO A 210 -34.59 -35.75 -6.22
C PRO A 210 -34.26 -36.47 -7.55
N GLY A 211 -35.25 -37.08 -8.21
CA GLY A 211 -35.09 -37.74 -9.51
C GLY A 211 -36.20 -38.75 -9.78
N PRO A 212 -36.23 -39.40 -10.95
CA PRO A 212 -37.21 -40.42 -11.29
C PRO A 212 -36.91 -41.72 -10.53
N VAL A 213 -37.42 -41.86 -9.31
CA VAL A 213 -37.49 -43.14 -8.60
C VAL A 213 -38.66 -43.94 -9.15
N ARG A 214 -38.39 -45.05 -9.86
CA ARG A 214 -39.45 -45.97 -10.33
C ARG A 214 -39.94 -46.91 -9.23
N PHE A 215 -39.08 -47.25 -8.26
CA PHE A 215 -39.40 -48.10 -7.11
C PHE A 215 -38.58 -47.68 -5.88
N VAL A 216 -39.09 -47.99 -4.68
CA VAL A 216 -38.43 -47.71 -3.39
C VAL A 216 -37.19 -48.59 -3.25
N PRO A 217 -35.98 -48.04 -3.06
CA PRO A 217 -34.79 -48.84 -2.79
C PRO A 217 -34.81 -49.38 -1.36
N ASP A 218 -34.31 -50.60 -1.16
CA ASP A 218 -34.14 -51.17 0.17
C ASP A 218 -33.12 -50.38 1.01
N PRO A 219 -33.31 -50.27 2.34
CA PRO A 219 -32.36 -49.62 3.22
C PRO A 219 -31.02 -50.37 3.22
N ARG A 220 -29.92 -49.63 3.27
CA ARG A 220 -28.59 -50.23 3.45
C ARG A 220 -28.52 -50.79 4.88
N GLY A 221 -28.33 -52.11 4.99
CA GLY A 221 -28.01 -52.80 6.25
C GLY A 221 -26.55 -52.63 6.65
#